data_AF-A0A127SLN0-F1
#
_entry.id   AF-A0A127SLN0-F1
#
_cell.length_a   1.000
_cell.length_b   1.000
_cell.length_c   1.000
_cell.angle_alpha   90.00
_cell.angle_beta   90.00
_cell.angle_gamma   90.00
#
_symmetry.space_group_name_H-M   'P 1'
#
loop_
_entity.id
_entity.type
_entity.pdbx_description
1 polymer ?
#
loop_
_entity_poly.entity_id
_entity_poly.type
_entity_poly.pdbx_seq_one_letter_code
_entity_poly.pdbx_strand_id
1 'polypeptide(L)'
;MSNSLATVHPELVAEWSDRNLPLTPDGVTFGSNKKVWWKGACGHEWQASVKARSSGEKCPICSGARVVEGINDLATLKPQLAQEWSEKNELKPTEVSVASHKKVIWKCKNGHEWTASIKSRTVNGTGCPYCSHNKVLAGFNDLASQYPEVAAEWSDRNLPLQPTMVT
;
A
#
# COMPACT_ATOMS: atom_id res chain seq x y z
N MET A 1 32.12 -8.28 -30.90
CA MET A 1 30.70 -8.02 -30.54
C MET A 1 30.70 -6.90 -29.51
N SER A 2 29.88 -5.86 -29.70
CA SER A 2 29.74 -4.76 -28.74
C SER A 2 28.88 -5.20 -27.56
N ASN A 3 29.37 -5.01 -26.34
CA ASN A 3 28.60 -5.23 -25.11
C ASN A 3 27.93 -3.93 -24.60
N SER A 4 27.76 -2.92 -25.47
CA SER A 4 27.09 -1.67 -25.09
C SER A 4 25.61 -1.89 -24.81
N LEU A 5 25.03 -1.04 -23.97
CA LEU A 5 23.61 -1.10 -23.63
C LEU A 5 22.75 -0.96 -24.89
N ALA A 6 23.07 -0.02 -25.79
CA ALA A 6 22.32 0.20 -27.02
C ALA A 6 22.30 -1.01 -27.95
N THR A 7 23.41 -1.76 -28.03
CA THR A 7 23.50 -2.93 -28.92
C THR A 7 22.79 -4.15 -28.33
N VAL A 8 22.90 -4.37 -27.02
CA VAL A 8 22.34 -5.58 -26.38
C VAL A 8 20.89 -5.40 -25.97
N HIS A 9 20.50 -4.19 -25.57
CA HIS A 9 19.16 -3.82 -25.09
C HIS A 9 18.62 -2.56 -25.79
N PRO A 10 18.33 -2.61 -27.09
CA PRO A 10 17.81 -1.46 -27.83
C PRO A 10 16.48 -0.93 -27.25
N GLU A 11 15.69 -1.78 -26.60
CA GLU A 11 14.45 -1.39 -25.91
C GLU A 11 14.70 -0.43 -24.74
N LEU A 12 15.85 -0.52 -24.09
CA LEU A 12 16.22 0.33 -22.95
C LEU A 12 16.71 1.72 -23.40
N VAL A 13 17.08 1.89 -24.67
CA VAL A 13 17.48 3.20 -25.22
C VAL A 13 16.31 4.18 -25.18
N ALA A 14 15.08 3.70 -25.45
CA ALA A 14 13.87 4.52 -25.39
C ALA A 14 13.56 5.04 -23.97
N GLU A 15 14.10 4.38 -22.94
CA GLU A 15 13.95 4.79 -21.55
C GLU A 15 15.15 5.59 -21.02
N TRP A 16 16.17 5.86 -21.84
CA TRP A 16 17.35 6.62 -21.44
C TRP A 16 17.00 8.11 -21.32
N SER A 17 17.25 8.71 -20.16
CA SER A 17 16.96 10.14 -19.94
C SER A 17 18.06 11.04 -20.51
N ASP A 18 17.66 12.17 -21.10
CA ASP A 18 18.58 13.24 -21.52
C ASP A 18 19.41 13.82 -20.36
N ARG A 19 18.98 13.60 -19.11
CA ARG A 19 19.72 13.99 -17.89
C ARG A 19 21.04 13.27 -17.72
N ASN A 20 21.30 12.23 -18.52
CA ASN A 20 22.55 11.49 -18.49
C ASN A 20 23.63 12.14 -19.35
N LEU A 21 23.31 13.15 -20.18
CA LEU A 21 24.30 13.81 -21.04
C LEU A 21 25.52 14.29 -20.24
N PRO A 22 26.75 14.09 -20.75
CA PRO A 22 27.09 13.59 -22.09
C PRO A 22 27.15 12.06 -22.23
N LEU A 23 26.77 11.28 -21.20
CA LEU A 23 26.80 9.82 -21.25
C LEU A 23 25.66 9.27 -22.12
N THR A 24 26.03 8.46 -23.12
CA THR A 24 25.09 7.81 -24.04
C THR A 24 24.97 6.30 -23.76
N PRO A 25 23.88 5.65 -24.20
CA PRO A 25 23.73 4.19 -24.13
C PRO A 25 24.85 3.40 -24.82
N ASP A 26 25.49 3.95 -25.85
CA ASP A 26 26.66 3.34 -26.50
C ASP A 26 27.93 3.40 -25.64
N GLY A 27 28.04 4.41 -24.77
CA GLY A 27 29.17 4.64 -23.89
C GLY A 27 29.18 3.80 -22.60
N VAL A 28 28.19 2.94 -22.39
CA VAL A 28 28.08 2.07 -21.21
C VAL A 28 27.77 0.63 -21.59
N THR A 29 28.27 -0.32 -20.81
CA THR A 29 27.92 -1.73 -20.97
C THR A 29 26.62 -2.06 -20.25
N PHE A 30 25.86 -3.04 -20.75
CA PHE A 30 24.61 -3.49 -20.11
C PHE A 30 24.82 -4.00 -18.66
N GLY A 31 26.02 -4.49 -18.34
CA GLY A 31 26.40 -4.95 -17.00
C GLY A 31 26.88 -3.85 -16.04
N SER A 32 26.83 -2.58 -16.41
CA SER A 32 27.42 -1.49 -15.61
C SER A 32 26.65 -1.22 -14.31
N ASN A 33 27.37 -1.03 -13.20
CA ASN A 33 26.78 -0.61 -11.93
C ASN A 33 26.54 0.92 -11.84
N LYS A 34 26.88 1.70 -12.87
CA LYS A 34 26.60 3.14 -12.89
C LYS A 34 25.09 3.39 -12.75
N LYS A 35 24.72 4.21 -11.78
CA LYS A 35 23.34 4.71 -11.63
C LYS A 35 23.13 5.87 -12.59
N VAL A 36 22.11 5.74 -13.42
CA VAL A 36 21.72 6.73 -14.44
C VAL A 36 20.24 7.03 -14.31
N TRP A 37 19.79 8.12 -14.92
CA TRP A 37 18.39 8.50 -14.98
C TRP A 37 17.67 7.74 -16.10
N TRP A 38 16.53 7.17 -15.76
CA TRP A 38 15.61 6.50 -16.66
C TRP A 38 14.31 7.28 -16.72
N LYS A 39 13.69 7.32 -17.90
CA LYS A 39 12.38 7.92 -18.14
C LYS A 39 11.50 6.86 -18.79
N GLY A 40 10.62 6.27 -18.00
CA GLY A 40 9.73 5.21 -18.48
C GLY A 40 8.63 5.77 -19.38
N ALA A 41 8.03 4.90 -20.19
CA ALA A 41 6.84 5.24 -20.99
C ALA A 41 5.64 5.69 -20.14
N CYS A 42 5.63 5.35 -18.84
CA CYS A 42 4.68 5.87 -17.87
C CYS A 42 4.87 7.36 -17.52
N GLY A 43 5.88 8.03 -18.07
CA GLY A 43 6.22 9.42 -17.81
C GLY A 43 7.05 9.66 -16.54
N HIS A 44 7.22 8.63 -15.70
CA HIS A 44 8.02 8.74 -14.49
C HIS A 44 9.52 8.70 -14.77
N GLU A 45 10.27 9.49 -14.02
CA GLU A 45 11.73 9.45 -14.00
C GLU A 45 12.26 8.85 -12.70
N TRP A 46 13.28 7.99 -12.81
CA TRP A 46 13.94 7.40 -11.65
C TRP A 46 15.41 7.08 -11.92
N GLN A 47 16.18 6.93 -10.85
CA GLN A 47 17.55 6.43 -10.93
C GLN A 47 17.60 4.93 -10.62
N ALA A 48 18.31 4.20 -11.48
CA ALA A 48 18.66 2.78 -11.30
C ALA A 48 20.00 2.49 -11.99
N SER A 49 20.67 1.40 -11.61
CA SER A 49 21.89 1.01 -12.34
C SER A 49 21.55 0.40 -13.70
N VAL A 50 22.46 0.55 -14.66
CA VAL A 50 22.31 -0.06 -15.99
C VAL A 50 22.14 -1.58 -15.89
N LYS A 51 22.93 -2.22 -15.03
CA LYS A 51 22.82 -3.65 -14.72
C LYS A 51 21.42 -4.03 -14.26
N ALA A 52 20.85 -3.29 -13.29
CA ALA A 52 19.56 -3.64 -12.73
C ALA A 52 18.41 -3.47 -13.75
N ARG A 53 18.46 -2.41 -14.58
CA ARG A 53 17.51 -2.25 -15.69
C ARG A 53 17.66 -3.32 -16.74
N SER A 54 18.88 -3.69 -17.11
CA SER A 54 19.17 -4.79 -18.04
C SER A 54 18.70 -6.15 -17.50
N SER A 55 18.66 -6.32 -16.17
CA SER A 55 18.08 -7.50 -15.51
C SER A 55 16.54 -7.44 -15.35
N GLY A 56 15.88 -6.41 -15.89
CA GLY A 56 14.42 -6.31 -15.92
C GLY A 56 13.75 -5.51 -14.80
N GLU A 57 14.50 -4.79 -13.96
CA GLU A 57 13.90 -3.92 -12.92
C GLU A 57 12.99 -2.87 -13.57
N LYS A 58 11.71 -2.79 -13.18
CA LYS A 58 10.75 -1.85 -13.78
C LYS A 58 10.72 -0.51 -13.04
N CYS A 59 9.90 0.43 -13.52
CA CYS A 59 9.64 1.69 -12.84
C CYS A 59 9.20 1.45 -11.36
N PRO A 60 9.95 1.94 -10.35
CA PRO A 60 9.67 1.69 -8.94
C PRO A 60 8.43 2.43 -8.44
N ILE A 61 8.00 3.48 -9.15
CA ILE A 61 6.78 4.23 -8.84
C ILE A 61 5.56 3.41 -9.28
N CYS A 62 5.57 2.88 -10.50
CA CYS A 62 4.46 2.03 -10.98
C CYS A 62 4.29 0.75 -10.16
N SER A 63 5.38 0.15 -9.67
CA SER A 63 5.29 -1.04 -8.82
C SER A 63 4.90 -0.73 -7.36
N GLY A 64 4.88 0.55 -6.97
CA GLY A 64 4.64 0.98 -5.60
C GLY A 64 5.82 0.72 -4.64
N ALA A 65 6.99 0.35 -5.16
CA ALA A 65 8.23 0.20 -4.39
C ALA A 65 8.79 1.57 -3.93
N ARG A 66 8.49 2.63 -4.68
CA ARG A 66 8.73 4.02 -4.29
C ARG A 66 7.41 4.77 -4.33
N VAL A 67 7.05 5.41 -3.23
CA VAL A 67 5.87 6.27 -3.14
C VAL A 67 6.28 7.70 -3.48
N VAL A 68 5.49 8.34 -4.32
CA VAL A 68 5.58 9.76 -4.67
C VAL A 68 4.21 10.36 -4.47
N GLU A 69 4.15 11.35 -3.58
CA GLU A 69 2.94 12.11 -3.28
C GLU A 69 2.39 12.77 -4.55
N GLY A 70 1.06 12.70 -4.73
CA GLY A 70 0.36 13.20 -5.91
C GLY A 70 0.39 12.25 -7.12
N ILE A 71 1.07 11.10 -7.01
CA ILE A 71 1.21 10.14 -8.12
C ILE A 71 0.63 8.78 -7.76
N ASN A 72 1.25 8.09 -6.79
CA ASN A 72 0.93 6.69 -6.47
C ASN A 72 0.75 6.44 -4.97
N ASP A 73 0.65 7.50 -4.17
CA ASP A 73 0.31 7.40 -2.76
C ASP A 73 -1.18 7.06 -2.55
N LEU A 74 -1.50 6.62 -1.33
CA LEU A 74 -2.85 6.18 -1.00
C LEU A 74 -3.86 7.32 -1.07
N ALA A 75 -3.51 8.54 -0.64
CA ALA A 75 -4.45 9.66 -0.66
C ALA A 75 -4.84 10.03 -2.11
N THR A 76 -3.87 10.03 -3.02
CA THR A 76 -4.10 10.26 -4.44
C THR A 76 -4.92 9.14 -5.08
N LEU A 77 -4.56 7.88 -4.87
CA LEU A 77 -5.20 6.75 -5.56
C LEU A 77 -6.53 6.31 -4.94
N LYS A 78 -6.75 6.56 -3.64
CA LYS A 78 -7.90 6.09 -2.86
C LYS A 78 -8.40 7.17 -1.89
N PRO A 79 -8.87 8.34 -2.37
CA PRO A 79 -9.26 9.47 -1.51
C PRO A 79 -10.39 9.13 -0.51
N GLN A 80 -11.30 8.23 -0.88
CA GLN A 80 -12.37 7.78 0.02
C GLN A 80 -11.83 6.94 1.19
N LEU A 81 -10.76 6.17 0.98
CA LEU A 81 -10.11 5.41 2.05
C LEU A 81 -9.20 6.30 2.90
N ALA A 82 -8.59 7.33 2.32
CA ALA A 82 -7.84 8.32 3.08
C ALA A 82 -8.70 9.03 4.14
N GLN A 83 -10.01 9.16 3.92
CA GLN A 83 -10.95 9.68 4.93
C GLN A 83 -11.14 8.75 6.13
N GLU A 84 -10.82 7.46 5.97
CA GLU A 84 -10.85 6.48 7.06
C GLU A 84 -9.49 6.39 7.79
N TRP A 85 -8.53 7.25 7.47
CA TRP A 85 -7.25 7.28 8.15
C TRP A 85 -7.42 7.89 9.54
N SER A 86 -7.04 7.17 10.60
CA SER A 86 -7.07 7.74 11.95
C SER A 86 -5.95 8.78 12.12
N GLU A 87 -6.28 9.89 12.79
CA GLU A 87 -5.34 10.93 13.21
C GLU A 87 -4.28 10.41 14.21
N LYS A 88 -4.50 9.23 14.79
CA LYS A 88 -3.56 8.58 15.71
C LYS A 88 -2.36 7.93 15.01
N ASN A 89 -2.35 7.88 13.68
CA ASN A 89 -1.22 7.35 12.94
C ASN A 89 -0.10 8.39 12.82
N GLU A 90 1.14 7.95 13.00
CA GLU A 90 2.33 8.77 12.70
C GLU A 90 2.54 8.93 11.18
N LEU A 91 2.19 7.90 10.40
CA LEU A 91 2.30 7.91 8.95
C LEU A 91 1.11 8.63 8.32
N LYS A 92 1.38 9.40 7.27
CA LYS A 92 0.37 10.02 6.43
C LYS A 92 -0.04 9.10 5.28
N PRO A 93 -1.29 9.21 4.78
CA PRO A 93 -1.72 8.46 3.61
C PRO A 93 -0.93 8.85 2.33
N THR A 94 -0.28 10.02 2.31
CA THR A 94 0.59 10.46 1.20
C THR A 94 1.98 9.80 1.19
N GLU A 95 2.34 9.07 2.25
CA GLU A 95 3.66 8.45 2.42
C GLU A 95 3.67 6.94 2.15
N VAL A 96 2.53 6.37 1.74
CA VAL A 96 2.33 4.93 1.62
C VAL A 96 1.65 4.57 0.31
N SER A 97 2.01 3.41 -0.26
CA SER A 97 1.30 2.84 -1.40
C SER A 97 0.10 2.03 -0.93
N VAL A 98 -0.89 1.87 -1.82
CA VAL A 98 -2.08 1.05 -1.57
C VAL A 98 -1.73 -0.43 -1.29
N ALA A 99 -0.67 -0.96 -1.88
CA ALA A 99 -0.27 -2.35 -1.66
C ALA A 99 0.58 -2.58 -0.39
N SER A 100 0.80 -1.55 0.43
CA SER A 100 1.67 -1.61 1.59
C SER A 100 1.21 -2.63 2.65
N HIS A 101 2.18 -3.37 3.19
CA HIS A 101 1.94 -4.31 4.30
C HIS A 101 1.98 -3.64 5.69
N LYS A 102 2.32 -2.34 5.77
CA LYS A 102 2.31 -1.60 7.02
C LYS A 102 0.92 -1.64 7.65
N LYS A 103 0.88 -1.79 8.97
CA LYS A 103 -0.36 -1.74 9.76
C LYS A 103 -0.57 -0.32 10.26
N VAL A 104 -1.79 0.17 10.12
CA VAL A 104 -2.22 1.50 10.55
C VAL A 104 -3.59 1.39 11.21
N ILE A 105 -3.98 2.43 11.93
CA ILE A 105 -5.28 2.54 12.57
C ILE A 105 -6.25 3.15 11.55
N TRP A 106 -7.30 2.41 11.23
CA TRP A 106 -8.42 2.87 10.42
C TRP A 106 -9.55 3.32 11.33
N LYS A 107 -10.32 4.32 10.90
CA LYS A 107 -11.51 4.83 11.58
C LYS A 107 -12.67 4.88 10.59
N CYS A 108 -13.74 4.14 10.87
CA CYS A 108 -14.91 4.13 9.99
C CYS A 108 -15.85 5.30 10.32
N LYS A 109 -16.89 5.47 9.50
CA LYS A 109 -17.91 6.53 9.67
C LYS A 109 -18.66 6.44 11.01
N ASN A 110 -18.78 5.25 11.59
CA ASN A 110 -19.37 5.05 12.92
C ASN A 110 -18.39 5.37 14.07
N GLY A 111 -17.18 5.84 13.75
CA GLY A 111 -16.16 6.21 14.73
C GLY A 111 -15.33 5.04 15.29
N HIS A 112 -15.63 3.80 14.89
CA HIS A 112 -14.84 2.64 15.35
C HIS A 112 -13.43 2.68 14.78
N GLU A 113 -12.45 2.39 15.63
CA GLU A 113 -11.05 2.29 15.24
C GLU A 113 -10.56 0.85 15.26
N TRP A 114 -9.82 0.44 14.23
CA TRP A 114 -9.19 -0.88 14.19
C TRP A 114 -7.85 -0.86 13.45
N THR A 115 -6.94 -1.72 13.89
CA THR A 115 -5.65 -1.89 13.23
C THR A 115 -5.74 -2.92 12.11
N ALA A 116 -5.35 -2.53 10.89
CA ALA A 116 -5.27 -3.42 9.74
C ALA A 116 -4.12 -3.02 8.81
N SER A 117 -3.66 -3.95 7.96
CA SER A 117 -2.66 -3.59 6.95
C SER A 117 -3.30 -2.74 5.85
N ILE A 118 -2.51 -1.84 5.26
CA ILE A 118 -3.00 -0.96 4.19
C ILE A 118 -3.52 -1.79 3.01
N LYS A 119 -2.79 -2.84 2.62
CA LYS A 119 -3.19 -3.78 1.58
C LYS A 119 -4.54 -4.45 1.88
N SER A 120 -4.80 -4.90 3.12
CA SER A 120 -6.07 -5.56 3.41
C SER A 120 -7.25 -4.60 3.24
N ARG A 121 -7.09 -3.35 3.68
CA ARG A 121 -8.15 -2.32 3.54
C ARG A 121 -8.37 -1.90 2.09
N THR A 122 -7.30 -1.68 1.32
CA THR A 122 -7.37 -1.00 0.02
C THR A 122 -7.42 -1.94 -1.19
N VAL A 123 -6.77 -3.11 -1.11
CA VAL A 123 -6.70 -4.09 -2.19
C VAL A 123 -7.67 -5.23 -1.94
N ASN A 124 -7.67 -5.80 -0.72
CA ASN A 124 -8.57 -6.91 -0.39
C ASN A 124 -9.99 -6.43 -0.03
N GLY A 125 -10.18 -5.13 0.22
CA GLY A 125 -11.50 -4.55 0.52
C GLY A 125 -12.05 -4.88 1.90
N THR A 126 -11.23 -5.31 2.86
CA THR A 126 -11.71 -5.62 4.22
C THR A 126 -12.15 -4.34 4.94
N GLY A 127 -13.34 -4.32 5.54
CA GLY A 127 -13.88 -3.15 6.25
C GLY A 127 -13.66 -3.16 7.77
N CYS A 128 -14.45 -2.32 8.46
CA CYS A 128 -14.50 -2.29 9.92
C CYS A 128 -15.02 -3.63 10.47
N PRO A 129 -14.24 -4.35 11.29
CA PRO A 129 -14.62 -5.68 11.76
C PRO A 129 -15.83 -5.66 12.70
N TYR A 130 -16.06 -4.53 13.38
CA TYR A 130 -17.21 -4.34 14.26
C TYR A 130 -18.52 -4.15 13.47
N CYS A 131 -18.52 -3.25 12.48
CA CYS A 131 -19.68 -3.05 11.60
C CYS A 131 -20.05 -4.31 10.80
N SER A 132 -19.09 -5.18 10.51
CA SER A 132 -19.33 -6.44 9.79
C SER A 132 -19.52 -7.65 10.71
N HIS A 133 -19.67 -7.45 12.04
CA HIS A 133 -19.84 -8.52 13.04
C HIS A 133 -18.75 -9.59 13.07
N ASN A 134 -17.55 -9.30 12.51
CA ASN A 134 -16.39 -10.19 12.60
C ASN A 134 -15.63 -10.04 13.93
N LYS A 135 -15.91 -8.97 14.68
CA LYS A 135 -15.44 -8.75 16.05
C LYS A 135 -16.55 -8.11 16.88
N VAL A 136 -16.59 -8.48 18.15
CA VAL A 136 -17.46 -7.86 19.15
C VAL A 136 -16.84 -6.54 19.62
N LEU A 137 -17.68 -5.53 19.74
CA LEU A 137 -17.43 -4.24 20.37
C LEU A 137 -18.57 -4.02 21.37
N ALA A 138 -18.24 -4.12 22.66
CA ALA A 138 -19.18 -3.88 23.74
C ALA A 138 -19.79 -2.47 23.62
N GLY A 139 -21.10 -2.38 23.82
CA GLY A 139 -21.89 -1.16 23.63
C GLY A 139 -22.36 -0.92 22.20
N PHE A 140 -22.02 -1.78 21.24
CA PHE A 140 -22.38 -1.60 19.82
C PHE A 140 -23.03 -2.84 19.21
N ASN A 141 -22.28 -3.93 19.06
CA ASN A 141 -22.74 -5.14 18.38
C ASN A 141 -22.67 -6.39 19.26
N ASP A 142 -22.56 -6.21 20.57
CA ASP A 142 -22.66 -7.31 21.52
C ASP A 142 -24.11 -7.68 21.85
N LEU A 143 -24.33 -8.91 22.31
CA LEU A 143 -25.63 -9.46 22.63
C LEU A 143 -26.37 -8.60 23.67
N ALA A 144 -25.68 -8.09 24.68
CA ALA A 144 -26.31 -7.26 25.71
C ALA A 144 -26.87 -5.95 25.13
N SER A 145 -26.13 -5.33 24.21
CA SER A 145 -26.53 -4.08 23.58
C SER A 145 -27.59 -4.26 22.50
N GLN A 146 -27.52 -5.34 21.71
CA GLN A 146 -28.44 -5.55 20.60
C GLN A 146 -29.73 -6.28 21.00
N TYR A 147 -29.65 -7.17 22.00
CA TYR A 147 -30.73 -8.06 22.40
C TYR A 147 -30.80 -8.19 23.94
N PRO A 148 -31.15 -7.11 24.67
CA PRO A 148 -31.12 -7.09 26.12
C PRO A 148 -32.02 -8.17 26.77
N GLU A 149 -33.16 -8.47 26.16
CA GLU A 149 -34.06 -9.55 26.63
C GLU A 149 -33.38 -10.93 26.53
N VAL A 150 -32.69 -11.21 25.42
CA VAL A 150 -31.95 -12.47 25.23
C VAL A 150 -30.74 -12.54 26.17
N ALA A 151 -30.08 -11.41 26.39
CA ALA A 151 -28.98 -11.32 27.34
C ALA A 151 -29.43 -11.54 28.79
N ALA A 152 -30.67 -11.21 29.15
CA ALA A 152 -31.24 -11.49 30.48
C ALA A 152 -31.45 -12.98 30.74
N GLU A 153 -31.59 -13.79 29.67
CA GLU A 153 -31.68 -15.25 29.75
C GLU A 153 -30.31 -15.95 29.81
N TRP A 154 -29.20 -15.19 29.88
CA TRP A 154 -27.85 -15.75 29.87
C TRP A 154 -27.57 -16.62 31.09
N SER A 155 -27.17 -17.87 30.85
CA SER A 155 -26.85 -18.81 31.94
C SER A 155 -25.43 -18.60 32.47
N ASP A 156 -25.27 -18.68 33.80
CA ASP A 156 -23.96 -18.73 34.47
C ASP A 156 -23.06 -19.89 33.99
N ARG A 157 -23.66 -20.92 33.36
CA ARG A 157 -22.91 -22.04 32.75
C ARG A 157 -22.03 -21.60 31.57
N ASN A 158 -22.25 -20.42 31.02
CA ASN A 158 -21.48 -19.88 29.90
C ASN A 158 -20.20 -19.15 30.35
N LEU A 159 -19.95 -19.03 31.66
CA LEU A 159 -18.73 -18.41 32.17
C LEU A 159 -17.47 -19.11 31.65
N PRO A 160 -16.42 -18.35 31.30
CA PRO A 160 -16.22 -16.93 31.59
C PRO A 160 -16.81 -15.96 30.54
N LEU A 161 -17.56 -16.44 29.54
CA LEU A 161 -18.16 -15.57 28.53
C LEU A 161 -19.35 -14.79 29.09
N GLN A 162 -19.37 -13.50 28.79
CA GLN A 162 -20.44 -12.58 29.13
C GLN A 162 -21.21 -12.18 27.86
N PRO A 163 -22.50 -11.78 27.96
CA PRO A 163 -23.27 -11.25 26.82
C PRO A 163 -22.58 -10.09 26.08
N THR A 164 -21.75 -9.30 26.78
CA THR A 164 -20.97 -8.21 26.19
C THR A 164 -19.77 -8.67 25.35
N MET A 165 -19.47 -9.97 25.32
CA MET A 165 -18.33 -10.59 24.64
C MET A 165 -18.74 -11.41 23.42
N VAL A 166 -20.03 -11.47 23.09
CA VAL A 166 -20.59 -12.26 21.99
C VAL A 166 -21.55 -11.40 21.17
N THR A 167 -21.78 -11.75 19.90
CA THR A 167 -22.78 -11.11 19.03
C THR A 167 -24.02 -11.97 18.89
#